data_AF-A0A930MQK1-F1
#
_entry.id   AF-A0A930MQK1-F1
#
_cell.length_a   1.000
_cell.length_b   1.000
_cell.length_c   1.000
_cell.angle_alpha   90.00
_cell.angle_beta   90.00
_cell.angle_gamma   90.00
#
_symmetry.space_group_name_H-M   'P 1'
#
loop_
_entity.id
_entity.type
_entity.pdbx_description
1 polymer ?
#
loop_
_entity_poly.entity_id
_entity_poly.type
_entity_poly.pdbx_seq_one_letter_code
_entity_poly.pdbx_strand_id
1 'polypeptide(L)'
;MKRRFCLSVLALFCSVLSGCDFFVTENSDPYTADEVAAMVNGKFHSYGAQVVSEGEQTLREKPFQRNCYVLYDAGNGIHFTAVAEIQRAQFPYPFLYRDTDAAAAYAEAYFAHLYPAVNAVTADVPLRAASPAEAAALRENHVMHEGAPLFDQGDFIFLHEARGADAVDLCRALHALYRPQGDDTLLTEAHGRRITFYYL
;
A
#
# COMPACT_ATOMS: atom_id res chain seq x y z
N MET A 1 -10.93 -52.48 -1.40
CA MET A 1 -11.30 -51.10 -1.81
C MET A 1 -11.24 -50.07 -0.68
N LYS A 2 -11.51 -50.42 0.59
CA LYS A 2 -11.55 -49.43 1.71
C LYS A 2 -10.21 -48.75 2.07
N ARG A 3 -9.08 -49.46 2.02
CA ARG A 3 -7.75 -48.89 2.38
C ARG A 3 -7.22 -47.83 1.40
N ARG A 4 -7.51 -47.96 0.10
CA ARG A 4 -7.04 -47.00 -0.92
C ARG A 4 -7.85 -45.70 -0.92
N PHE A 5 -9.14 -45.79 -0.58
CA PHE A 5 -10.03 -44.63 -0.46
C PHE A 5 -9.71 -43.79 0.80
N CYS A 6 -9.35 -44.41 1.93
CA CYS A 6 -8.91 -43.66 3.11
C CYS A 6 -7.58 -42.91 2.88
N LEU A 7 -6.65 -43.50 2.12
CA LEU A 7 -5.38 -42.84 1.79
C LEU A 7 -5.57 -41.65 0.83
N SER A 8 -6.49 -41.75 -0.14
CA SER A 8 -6.77 -40.64 -1.05
C SER A 8 -7.51 -39.49 -0.37
N VAL A 9 -8.44 -39.77 0.55
CA VAL A 9 -9.14 -38.74 1.32
C VAL A 9 -8.21 -38.05 2.32
N LEU A 10 -7.31 -38.79 2.97
CA LEU A 10 -6.30 -38.23 3.88
C LEU A 10 -5.29 -37.35 3.12
N ALA A 11 -4.82 -37.81 1.95
CA ALA A 11 -3.93 -37.02 1.10
C ALA A 11 -4.60 -35.74 0.59
N LEU A 12 -5.88 -35.82 0.20
CA LEU A 12 -6.66 -34.65 -0.21
C LEU A 12 -6.81 -33.66 0.96
N PHE A 13 -7.14 -34.14 2.17
CA PHE A 13 -7.22 -33.30 3.39
C PHE A 13 -5.88 -32.64 3.72
N CYS A 14 -4.76 -33.37 3.66
CA CYS A 14 -3.43 -32.81 3.89
C CYS A 14 -3.06 -31.74 2.84
N SER A 15 -3.49 -31.90 1.58
CA SER A 15 -3.27 -30.87 0.56
C SER A 15 -4.12 -29.60 0.76
N VAL A 16 -5.31 -29.70 1.38
CA VAL A 16 -6.12 -28.50 1.72
C VAL A 16 -5.55 -27.77 2.95
N LEU A 17 -4.95 -28.50 3.89
CA LEU A 17 -4.38 -27.96 5.13
C LEU A 17 -2.96 -27.39 4.95
N SER A 18 -2.23 -27.78 3.89
CA SER A 18 -0.88 -27.28 3.60
C SER A 18 -0.84 -25.80 3.19
N GLY A 19 -1.98 -25.20 2.84
CA GLY A 19 -2.05 -23.81 2.36
C GLY A 19 -2.71 -22.84 3.34
N CYS A 20 -3.09 -23.30 4.54
CA CYS A 20 -3.79 -22.47 5.50
C CYS A 20 -3.01 -22.44 6.82
N ASP A 21 -2.59 -21.24 7.21
CA ASP A 21 -1.97 -20.95 8.52
C ASP A 21 -2.97 -21.10 9.69
N PHE A 22 -3.75 -22.18 9.75
CA PHE A 22 -4.71 -22.39 10.84
C PHE A 22 -4.04 -22.64 12.20
N PHE A 23 -2.71 -22.75 12.24
CA PHE A 23 -1.92 -23.01 13.45
C PHE A 23 -1.03 -21.83 13.88
N VAL A 24 -1.48 -20.59 13.67
CA VAL A 24 -0.82 -19.43 14.30
C VAL A 24 -1.15 -19.42 15.79
N THR A 25 -0.11 -19.27 16.62
CA THR A 25 -0.19 -19.12 18.07
C THR A 25 0.39 -17.76 18.47
N GLU A 26 0.17 -17.34 19.72
CA GLU A 26 0.75 -16.10 20.24
C GLU A 26 2.29 -16.11 20.26
N ASN A 27 2.92 -17.28 20.20
CA ASN A 27 4.37 -17.47 20.17
C ASN A 27 4.91 -17.82 18.77
N SER A 28 4.05 -17.79 17.75
CA SER A 28 4.48 -17.92 16.36
C SER A 28 5.27 -16.69 15.92
N ASP A 29 6.13 -16.89 14.92
CA ASP A 29 6.87 -15.79 14.30
C ASP A 29 5.98 -15.06 13.29
N PRO A 30 6.10 -13.73 13.14
CA PRO A 30 5.45 -12.99 12.06
C PRO A 30 6.05 -13.38 10.69
N TYR A 31 5.51 -12.81 9.61
CA TYR A 31 6.15 -12.96 8.30
C TYR A 31 7.60 -12.50 8.35
N THR A 32 8.50 -13.29 7.76
CA THR A 32 9.91 -12.92 7.61
C THR A 32 10.07 -11.78 6.61
N ALA A 33 11.21 -11.09 6.65
CA ALA A 33 11.50 -10.01 5.70
C ALA A 33 11.42 -10.46 4.23
N ASP A 34 11.87 -11.69 3.92
CA ASP A 34 11.81 -12.27 2.58
C ASP A 34 10.38 -12.60 2.14
N GLU A 35 9.54 -13.11 3.05
CA GLU A 35 8.11 -13.33 2.79
C GLU A 35 7.40 -11.99 2.50
N VAL A 36 7.67 -10.96 3.31
CA VAL A 36 7.14 -9.61 3.12
C VAL A 36 7.56 -9.03 1.76
N ALA A 37 8.85 -9.12 1.42
CA ALA A 37 9.35 -8.64 0.14
C ALA A 37 8.72 -9.41 -1.04
N ALA A 38 8.60 -10.74 -0.93
CA ALA A 38 7.95 -11.58 -1.95
C ALA A 38 6.47 -11.24 -2.13
N MET A 39 5.74 -10.93 -1.05
CA MET A 39 4.35 -10.47 -1.11
C MET A 39 4.23 -9.16 -1.90
N VAL A 40 5.11 -8.19 -1.65
CA VAL A 40 5.12 -6.91 -2.38
C VAL A 40 5.49 -7.13 -3.85
N ASN A 41 6.54 -7.91 -4.13
CA ASN A 41 6.96 -8.23 -5.49
C ASN A 41 5.89 -8.94 -6.31
N GLY A 42 5.18 -9.89 -5.68
CA GLY A 42 4.09 -10.60 -6.33
C GLY A 42 2.89 -9.69 -6.60
N LYS A 43 2.53 -8.84 -5.63
CA LYS A 43 1.36 -7.96 -5.73
C LYS A 43 1.58 -6.79 -6.69
N PHE A 44 2.76 -6.18 -6.69
CA PHE A 44 3.09 -4.99 -7.47
C PHE A 44 3.99 -5.28 -8.69
N HIS A 45 3.95 -6.51 -9.19
CA HIS A 45 4.78 -6.94 -10.33
C HIS A 45 4.60 -6.06 -11.57
N SER A 46 3.36 -5.66 -11.88
CA SER A 46 3.00 -4.78 -12.99
C SER A 46 3.59 -3.36 -12.87
N TYR A 47 3.90 -2.94 -11.65
CA TYR A 47 4.56 -1.68 -11.31
C TYR A 47 6.09 -1.78 -11.29
N GLY A 48 6.64 -2.94 -11.69
CA GLY A 48 8.09 -3.16 -11.76
C GLY A 48 8.76 -3.37 -10.41
N ALA A 49 8.01 -3.72 -9.36
CA ALA A 49 8.54 -3.91 -8.01
C ALA A 49 9.62 -5.02 -7.97
N GLN A 50 10.76 -4.69 -7.35
CA GLN A 50 11.89 -5.57 -7.06
C GLN A 50 12.44 -5.26 -5.65
N VAL A 51 11.60 -5.53 -4.66
CA VAL A 51 11.83 -5.33 -3.24
C VAL A 51 12.79 -6.38 -2.67
N VAL A 52 13.76 -5.89 -1.89
CA VAL A 52 14.69 -6.64 -1.06
C VAL A 52 14.71 -6.09 0.36
N SER A 53 15.09 -6.91 1.34
CA SER A 53 15.26 -6.46 2.72
C SER A 53 16.66 -5.88 2.96
N GLU A 54 16.71 -4.74 3.66
CA GLU A 54 17.94 -4.06 4.08
C GLU A 54 18.17 -4.15 5.59
N GLY A 55 17.10 -4.33 6.37
CA GLY A 55 17.20 -4.38 7.83
C GLY A 55 15.93 -4.87 8.51
N GLU A 56 16.10 -5.27 9.76
CA GLU A 56 15.04 -5.77 10.63
C GLU A 56 15.20 -5.21 12.04
N GLN A 57 14.07 -4.86 12.65
CA GLN A 57 13.99 -4.46 14.04
C GLN A 57 12.79 -5.13 14.72
N THR A 58 13.03 -5.86 15.81
CA THR A 58 11.95 -6.34 16.67
C THR A 58 11.37 -5.17 17.47
N LEU A 59 10.09 -4.86 17.25
CA LEU A 59 9.36 -3.82 17.99
C LEU A 59 8.70 -4.36 19.25
N ARG A 60 8.24 -5.62 19.21
CA ARG A 60 7.62 -6.31 20.34
C ARG A 60 8.07 -7.76 20.35
N GLU A 61 8.65 -8.19 21.46
CA GLU A 61 8.99 -9.60 21.71
C GLU A 61 7.73 -10.44 21.96
N LYS A 62 7.88 -11.76 21.92
CA LYS A 62 6.78 -12.69 22.23
C LYS A 62 6.22 -12.48 23.65
N PRO A 63 4.92 -12.71 23.88
CA PRO A 63 3.90 -13.14 22.90
C PRO A 63 3.41 -12.00 21.99
N PHE A 64 2.84 -12.36 20.84
CA PHE A 64 2.41 -11.46 19.77
C PHE A 64 3.58 -10.69 19.14
N GLN A 65 4.62 -11.39 18.70
CA GLN A 65 5.79 -10.72 18.15
C GLN A 65 5.44 -9.78 17.00
N ARG A 66 6.09 -8.60 16.99
CA ARG A 66 5.95 -7.57 15.97
C ARG A 66 7.33 -7.10 15.52
N ASN A 67 7.60 -7.20 14.23
CA ASN A 67 8.85 -6.78 13.62
C ASN A 67 8.58 -5.66 12.62
N CYS A 68 9.56 -4.77 12.47
CA CYS A 68 9.63 -3.75 11.44
C CYS A 68 10.77 -4.10 10.50
N TYR A 69 10.52 -3.99 9.20
CA TYR A 69 11.47 -4.28 8.14
C TYR A 69 11.77 -3.00 7.38
N VAL A 70 13.05 -2.75 7.15
CA VAL A 70 13.51 -1.73 6.20
C VAL A 70 13.68 -2.42 4.85
N LEU A 71 12.98 -1.91 3.85
CA LEU A 71 12.86 -2.53 2.52
C LEU A 71 13.27 -1.52 1.45
N TYR A 72 13.92 -2.03 0.42
CA TYR A 72 14.33 -1.26 -0.75
C TYR A 72 13.82 -1.91 -2.02
N ASP A 73 13.13 -1.14 -2.85
CA ASP A 73 12.74 -1.53 -4.19
C ASP A 73 13.82 -1.11 -5.20
N ALA A 74 14.57 -2.08 -5.70
CA ALA A 74 15.59 -1.85 -6.72
C ALA A 74 15.01 -1.49 -8.10
N GLY A 75 13.74 -1.82 -8.36
CA GLY A 75 13.07 -1.54 -9.62
C GLY A 75 12.75 -0.06 -9.80
N ASN A 76 12.25 0.58 -8.73
CA ASN A 76 11.83 1.98 -8.75
C ASN A 76 12.69 2.90 -7.87
N GLY A 77 13.65 2.36 -7.11
CA GLY A 77 14.53 3.13 -6.22
C GLY A 77 13.80 3.67 -4.98
N ILE A 78 12.87 2.90 -4.42
CA ILE A 78 12.00 3.34 -3.32
C ILE A 78 12.46 2.69 -2.01
N HIS A 79 12.65 3.50 -0.97
CA HIS A 79 12.83 3.00 0.40
C HIS A 79 11.53 3.13 1.18
N PHE A 80 11.17 2.09 1.91
CA PHE A 80 10.00 2.10 2.78
C PHE A 80 10.20 1.13 3.95
N THR A 81 9.31 1.25 4.93
CA THR A 81 9.27 0.35 6.08
C THR A 81 7.94 -0.36 6.13
N ALA A 82 7.96 -1.65 6.47
CA ALA A 82 6.76 -2.44 6.66
C ALA A 82 6.81 -3.15 8.01
N VAL A 83 5.65 -3.38 8.61
CA VAL A 83 5.48 -4.11 9.85
C VAL A 83 4.88 -5.47 9.53
N ALA A 84 5.36 -6.50 10.23
CA ALA A 84 4.66 -7.77 10.32
C ALA A 84 4.47 -8.16 11.79
N GLU A 85 3.30 -8.72 12.13
CA GLU A 85 3.00 -9.15 13.48
C GLU A 85 2.02 -10.31 13.55
N ILE A 86 1.92 -10.93 14.72
CA ILE A 86 0.81 -11.81 15.05
C ILE A 86 -0.35 -10.97 15.59
N GLN A 87 -1.50 -11.05 14.92
CA GLN A 87 -2.73 -10.37 15.32
C GLN A 87 -3.79 -11.36 15.78
N ARG A 88 -4.68 -10.86 16.64
CA ARG A 88 -5.90 -11.57 17.02
C ARG A 88 -7.05 -11.05 16.17
N ALA A 89 -7.80 -11.97 15.56
CA ALA A 89 -8.99 -11.60 14.81
C ALA A 89 -10.00 -10.87 15.71
N GLN A 90 -10.68 -9.89 15.14
CA GLN A 90 -11.72 -9.17 15.84
C GLN A 90 -12.88 -10.11 16.18
N PHE A 91 -13.46 -9.95 17.37
CA PHE A 91 -14.61 -10.73 17.82
C PHE A 91 -15.72 -10.72 16.74
N PRO A 92 -16.36 -11.86 16.42
CA PRO A 92 -16.46 -13.11 17.20
C PRO A 92 -15.43 -14.20 16.87
N TYR A 93 -14.40 -13.91 16.06
CA TYR A 93 -13.49 -14.93 15.56
C TYR A 93 -12.38 -15.26 16.58
N PRO A 94 -12.24 -16.52 17.04
CA PRO A 94 -11.31 -16.88 18.11
C PRO A 94 -9.92 -17.32 17.61
N PHE A 95 -9.49 -16.87 16.43
CA PHE A 95 -8.21 -17.28 15.83
C PHE A 95 -7.18 -16.16 15.75
N LEU A 96 -5.92 -16.56 15.67
CA LEU A 96 -4.76 -15.70 15.46
C LEU A 96 -4.31 -15.82 14.00
N TYR A 97 -3.64 -14.80 13.48
CA TYR A 97 -3.09 -14.82 12.13
C TYR A 97 -1.84 -13.93 12.03
N ARG A 98 -1.01 -14.16 11.02
CA ARG A 98 0.10 -13.28 10.64
C ARG A 98 -0.47 -12.12 9.82
N ASP A 99 -0.16 -10.90 10.23
CA ASP A 99 -0.59 -9.68 9.57
C ASP A 99 0.61 -8.85 9.11
N THR A 100 0.43 -8.05 8.06
CA THR A 100 1.44 -7.11 7.58
C THR A 100 0.80 -5.94 6.83
N ASP A 101 1.35 -4.75 7.02
CA ASP A 101 0.95 -3.53 6.31
C ASP A 101 1.75 -3.28 5.02
N ALA A 102 2.61 -4.23 4.62
CA ALA A 102 3.62 -4.02 3.58
C ALA A 102 3.06 -3.53 2.24
N ALA A 103 1.88 -4.02 1.84
CA ALA A 103 1.26 -3.61 0.59
C ALA A 103 0.78 -2.16 0.62
N ALA A 104 0.15 -1.74 1.73
CA ALA A 104 -0.27 -0.36 1.94
C ALA A 104 0.94 0.58 2.08
N ALA A 105 1.97 0.16 2.83
CA ALA A 105 3.20 0.91 3.00
C ALA A 105 3.93 1.12 1.67
N TYR A 106 4.02 0.08 0.83
CA TYR A 106 4.61 0.18 -0.49
C TYR A 106 3.79 1.10 -1.41
N ALA A 107 2.46 1.00 -1.38
CA ALA A 107 1.60 1.85 -2.20
C ALA A 107 1.78 3.35 -1.90
N GLU A 108 1.84 3.73 -0.62
CA GLU A 108 2.12 5.11 -0.21
C GLU A 108 3.51 5.58 -0.65
N ALA A 109 4.53 4.73 -0.50
CA ALA A 109 5.88 5.04 -0.96
C ALA A 109 5.96 5.20 -2.49
N TYR A 110 5.19 4.40 -3.24
CA TYR A 110 5.09 4.49 -4.69
C TYR A 110 4.39 5.78 -5.13
N PHE A 111 3.35 6.25 -4.43
CA PHE A 111 2.76 7.56 -4.72
C PHE A 111 3.76 8.70 -4.51
N ALA A 112 4.55 8.64 -3.44
CA ALA A 112 5.61 9.61 -3.20
C ALA A 112 6.66 9.59 -4.33
N HIS A 113 6.99 8.40 -4.86
CA HIS A 113 7.87 8.25 -6.02
C HIS A 113 7.28 8.85 -7.31
N LEU A 114 5.97 8.78 -7.52
CA LEU A 114 5.30 9.36 -8.69
C LEU A 114 5.22 10.89 -8.66
N TYR A 115 5.50 11.53 -7.52
CA TYR A 115 5.33 12.95 -7.32
C TYR A 115 6.03 13.85 -8.38
N PRO A 116 7.30 13.59 -8.78
CA PRO A 116 7.93 14.34 -9.87
C PRO A 116 7.21 14.22 -11.23
N ALA A 117 6.65 13.03 -11.53
CA ALA A 117 5.90 12.80 -12.76
C ALA A 117 4.54 13.53 -12.74
N VAL A 118 3.87 13.53 -11.58
CA VAL A 118 2.66 14.32 -11.35
C VAL A 118 2.94 15.81 -11.59
N ASN A 119 4.04 16.34 -11.03
CA ASN A 119 4.44 17.72 -11.25
C ASN A 119 4.69 18.03 -12.73
N ALA A 120 5.39 17.14 -13.45
CA ALA A 120 5.67 17.32 -14.87
C ALA A 120 4.38 17.38 -15.70
N VAL A 121 3.40 16.51 -15.43
CA VAL A 121 2.11 16.52 -16.11
C VAL A 121 1.30 17.77 -15.79
N THR A 122 1.43 18.31 -14.57
CA THR A 122 0.75 19.57 -14.21
C THR A 122 1.39 20.81 -14.83
N ALA A 123 2.68 20.79 -15.17
CA ALA A 123 3.44 21.97 -15.60
C ALA A 123 3.04 22.54 -16.97
N ASP A 124 2.53 21.69 -17.89
CA ASP A 124 2.14 22.09 -19.25
C ASP A 124 0.70 22.66 -19.33
N VAL A 125 -0.04 22.53 -18.25
CA VAL A 125 -1.39 23.07 -18.05
C VAL A 125 -1.22 24.24 -17.07
N PRO A 126 -2.08 25.27 -17.01
CA PRO A 126 -1.88 26.34 -16.02
C PRO A 126 -2.29 25.87 -14.61
N LEU A 127 -1.69 24.76 -14.19
CA LEU A 127 -1.96 23.95 -13.02
C LEU A 127 -0.64 23.74 -12.27
N ARG A 128 -0.70 23.66 -10.95
CA ARG A 128 0.49 23.41 -10.12
C ARG A 128 0.13 22.45 -9.00
N ALA A 129 0.76 21.29 -8.97
CA ALA A 129 0.70 20.43 -7.79
C ALA A 129 1.52 21.06 -6.62
N ALA A 130 0.97 20.99 -5.42
CA ALA A 130 1.64 21.46 -4.20
C ALA A 130 2.86 20.60 -3.90
N SER A 131 4.00 21.22 -3.55
CA SER A 131 5.19 20.51 -3.05
C SER A 131 4.87 19.68 -1.79
N PRO A 132 5.64 18.63 -1.47
CA PRO A 132 5.41 17.86 -0.24
C PRO A 132 5.46 18.74 1.01
N ALA A 133 6.33 19.76 1.01
CA ALA A 133 6.44 20.75 2.08
C ALA A 133 5.21 21.65 2.17
N GLU A 134 4.70 22.15 1.03
CA GLU A 134 3.46 22.94 1.00
C GLU A 134 2.24 22.10 1.40
N ALA A 135 2.15 20.86 0.92
CA ALA A 135 1.08 19.95 1.30
C ALA A 135 1.07 19.68 2.81
N ALA A 136 2.24 19.52 3.44
CA ALA A 136 2.36 19.43 4.89
C ALA A 136 1.86 20.72 5.59
N ALA A 137 2.32 21.89 5.14
CA ALA A 137 1.92 23.18 5.71
C ALA A 137 0.42 23.49 5.54
N LEU A 138 -0.20 23.05 4.44
CA LEU A 138 -1.65 23.18 4.21
C LEU A 138 -2.46 22.32 5.18
N ARG A 139 -2.01 21.08 5.43
CA ARG A 139 -2.64 20.17 6.40
C ARG A 139 -2.58 20.73 7.83
N GLU A 140 -1.53 21.47 8.17
CA GLU A 140 -1.39 22.14 9.47
C GLU A 140 -2.29 23.36 9.66
N ASN A 141 -2.89 23.91 8.60
CA ASN A 141 -3.70 25.13 8.70
C ASN A 141 -5.08 24.91 9.35
N HIS A 142 -5.51 23.67 9.58
CA HIS A 142 -6.79 23.29 10.22
C HIS A 142 -8.04 24.03 9.67
N VAL A 143 -7.97 24.54 8.43
CA VAL A 143 -9.09 25.23 7.78
C VAL A 143 -10.22 24.24 7.56
N MET A 144 -11.44 24.60 7.92
CA MET A 144 -12.61 23.72 7.80
C MET A 144 -13.53 24.19 6.67
N HIS A 145 -14.05 23.24 5.89
CA HIS A 145 -15.09 23.46 4.90
C HIS A 145 -16.17 22.39 5.07
N GLU A 146 -17.43 22.83 5.23
CA GLU A 146 -18.59 21.94 5.42
C GLU A 146 -18.43 20.89 6.54
N GLY A 147 -17.68 21.23 7.59
CA GLY A 147 -17.48 20.35 8.75
C GLY A 147 -16.33 19.34 8.60
N ALA A 148 -15.57 19.38 7.51
CA ALA A 148 -14.35 18.60 7.31
C ALA A 148 -13.11 19.50 7.10
N PRO A 149 -11.89 19.03 7.43
CA PRO A 149 -10.67 19.76 7.09
C PRO A 149 -10.56 19.95 5.57
N LEU A 150 -10.33 21.19 5.15
CA LEU A 150 -10.15 21.56 3.75
C LEU A 150 -8.91 20.90 3.15
N PHE A 151 -7.86 20.73 3.96
CA PHE A 151 -6.61 20.06 3.60
C PHE A 151 -6.38 18.89 4.57
N ASP A 152 -6.51 17.65 4.12
CA ASP A 152 -6.34 16.43 4.94
C ASP A 152 -5.36 15.43 4.29
N GLN A 153 -5.74 14.69 3.24
CA GLN A 153 -5.06 13.61 2.59
C GLN A 153 -5.11 13.79 1.06
N GLY A 154 -4.12 13.22 0.40
CA GLY A 154 -4.01 13.25 -1.06
C GLY A 154 -3.12 14.35 -1.61
N ASP A 155 -3.19 14.52 -2.94
CA ASP A 155 -2.43 15.52 -3.69
C ASP A 155 -3.28 16.78 -3.91
N PHE A 156 -2.68 17.95 -3.72
CA PHE A 156 -3.35 19.23 -3.90
C PHE A 156 -2.89 19.86 -5.22
N ILE A 157 -3.83 20.22 -6.09
CA ILE A 157 -3.54 20.81 -7.39
C ILE A 157 -4.22 22.18 -7.48
N PHE A 158 -3.41 23.22 -7.65
CA PHE A 158 -3.87 24.58 -7.85
C PHE A 158 -4.15 24.82 -9.33
N LEU A 159 -5.32 25.36 -9.65
CA LEU A 159 -5.73 25.73 -11.00
C LEU A 159 -5.61 27.26 -11.17
N HIS A 160 -4.86 27.71 -12.17
CA HIS A 160 -4.75 29.11 -12.56
C HIS A 160 -5.31 29.26 -13.98
N GLU A 161 -6.37 30.06 -14.19
CA GLU A 161 -6.94 30.29 -15.54
C GLU A 161 -7.37 29.02 -16.34
N ALA A 162 -7.46 27.85 -15.69
CA ALA A 162 -7.75 26.58 -16.35
C ALA A 162 -9.22 26.45 -16.77
N ARG A 163 -9.47 25.84 -17.93
CA ARG A 163 -10.81 25.48 -18.41
C ARG A 163 -11.18 24.07 -17.94
N GLY A 164 -12.47 23.75 -17.92
CA GLY A 164 -12.95 22.43 -17.50
C GLY A 164 -12.35 21.27 -18.33
N ALA A 165 -12.02 21.50 -19.61
CA ALA A 165 -11.34 20.50 -20.44
C ALA A 165 -9.91 20.19 -19.96
N ASP A 166 -9.18 21.22 -19.52
CA ASP A 166 -7.81 21.10 -19.00
C ASP A 166 -7.77 20.24 -17.73
N ALA A 167 -8.77 20.41 -16.86
CA ALA A 167 -8.93 19.58 -15.66
C ALA A 167 -9.26 18.11 -16.00
N VAL A 168 -10.08 17.86 -17.03
CA VAL A 168 -10.42 16.48 -17.47
C VAL A 168 -9.20 15.78 -18.06
N ASP A 169 -8.41 16.48 -18.88
CA ASP A 169 -7.22 15.91 -19.49
C ASP A 169 -6.14 15.64 -18.45
N LEU A 170 -5.96 16.53 -17.46
CA LEU A 170 -5.12 16.27 -16.29
C LEU A 170 -5.60 15.04 -15.51
N CYS A 171 -6.90 14.94 -15.19
CA CYS A 171 -7.43 13.78 -14.49
C CYS A 171 -7.16 12.48 -15.26
N ARG A 172 -7.25 12.49 -16.59
CA ARG A 172 -6.94 11.32 -17.42
C ARG A 172 -5.45 10.97 -17.37
N ALA A 173 -4.58 11.98 -17.41
CA ALA A 173 -3.14 11.78 -17.33
C ALA A 173 -2.71 11.25 -15.94
N LEU A 174 -3.24 11.82 -14.86
CA LEU A 174 -3.03 11.33 -13.49
C LEU A 174 -3.56 9.91 -13.31
N HIS A 175 -4.77 9.63 -13.80
CA HIS A 175 -5.33 8.28 -13.76
C HIS A 175 -4.46 7.27 -14.51
N ALA A 176 -3.89 7.64 -15.66
CA ALA A 176 -2.96 6.78 -16.39
C ALA A 176 -1.64 6.55 -15.62
N LEU A 177 -1.14 7.57 -14.90
CA LEU A 177 0.06 7.45 -14.06
C LEU A 177 -0.14 6.50 -12.88
N TYR A 178 -1.29 6.57 -12.19
CA TYR A 178 -1.58 5.68 -11.06
C TYR A 178 -1.97 4.26 -11.48
N ARG A 179 -2.29 4.06 -12.76
CA ARG A 179 -2.79 2.80 -13.32
C ARG A 179 -1.92 2.31 -14.48
N PRO A 180 -0.60 2.12 -14.26
CA PRO A 180 0.27 1.61 -15.32
C PRO A 180 -0.27 0.28 -15.83
N GLN A 181 -0.33 0.14 -17.16
CA GLN A 181 -0.85 -1.05 -17.85
C GLN A 181 -2.31 -1.41 -17.50
N GLY A 182 -3.07 -0.48 -16.91
CA GLY A 182 -4.44 -0.75 -16.49
C GLY A 182 -4.57 -1.52 -15.16
N ASP A 183 -3.50 -1.62 -14.37
CA ASP A 183 -3.54 -2.22 -13.03
C ASP A 183 -4.04 -1.24 -11.95
N ASP A 184 -5.03 -1.64 -11.15
CA ASP A 184 -5.63 -0.86 -10.05
C ASP A 184 -5.06 -1.20 -8.66
N THR A 185 -4.08 -2.08 -8.58
CA THR A 185 -3.58 -2.60 -7.31
C THR A 185 -3.09 -1.47 -6.40
N LEU A 186 -2.38 -0.48 -6.96
CA LEU A 186 -1.91 0.68 -6.20
C LEU A 186 -3.05 1.48 -5.56
N LEU A 187 -4.10 1.76 -6.32
CA LEU A 187 -5.27 2.47 -5.82
C LEU A 187 -6.05 1.63 -4.81
N THR A 188 -6.09 0.31 -4.99
CA THR A 188 -6.83 -0.59 -4.10
C THR A 188 -6.17 -0.68 -2.72
N GLU A 189 -4.85 -0.88 -2.68
CA GLU A 189 -4.10 -1.07 -1.43
C GLU A 189 -3.97 0.22 -0.60
N ALA A 190 -4.00 1.38 -1.24
CA ALA A 190 -4.05 2.66 -0.54
C ALA A 190 -5.46 3.15 -0.21
N HIS A 191 -6.50 2.35 -0.50
CA HIS A 191 -7.91 2.75 -0.34
C HIS A 191 -8.29 4.01 -1.15
N GLY A 192 -7.68 4.15 -2.32
CA GLY A 192 -7.82 5.26 -3.24
C GLY A 192 -6.76 6.35 -3.03
N ARG A 193 -6.62 7.25 -4.00
CA ARG A 193 -5.84 8.47 -3.85
C ARG A 193 -6.77 9.66 -3.99
N ARG A 194 -6.83 10.48 -2.96
CA ARG A 194 -7.61 11.71 -3.01
C ARG A 194 -6.82 12.78 -3.77
N ILE A 195 -7.49 13.50 -4.66
CA ILE A 195 -6.89 14.62 -5.39
C ILE A 195 -7.87 15.77 -5.28
N THR A 196 -7.40 16.89 -4.75
CA THR A 196 -8.24 18.08 -4.54
C THR A 196 -7.76 19.22 -5.42
N PHE A 197 -8.69 19.78 -6.17
CA PHE A 197 -8.47 20.93 -7.03
C PHE A 197 -8.88 22.22 -6.35
N TYR A 198 -7.97 23.20 -6.32
CA TYR A 198 -8.25 24.53 -5.79
C TYR A 198 -8.14 25.57 -6.89
N TYR A 199 -9.20 26.34 -7.10
CA TYR A 199 -9.14 27.56 -7.90
C TYR A 199 -8.49 28.66 -7.06
N LEU A 200 -7.46 29.31 -7.62
CA LEU A 200 -6.81 30.49 -7.05
C LEU A 200 -7.31 31.76 -7.73
#